data_AF-A0A7I8IZY2-F1
#
_entry.id   AF-A0A7I8IZY2-F1
#
_cell.length_a   1.000
_cell.length_b   1.000
_cell.length_c   1.000
_cell.angle_alpha   90.00
_cell.angle_beta   90.00
_cell.angle_gamma   90.00
#
_symmetry.space_group_name_H-M   'P 1'
#
loop_
_entity.id
_entity.type
_entity.pdbx_description
1 polymer ?
#
loop_
_entity_poly.entity_id
_entity_poly.type
_entity_poly.pdbx_seq_one_letter_code
_entity_poly.pdbx_strand_id
1 'polypeptide(L)'
;MAVALLCLAAQTKTAMGAGNCTDDITSLAACAPFVLPGASAPNSQCCSALGSVERSCLCSTLNILTSLPSSCSLSPVRCST
;
A
#
# COMPACT_ATOMS: atom_id res chain seq x y z
N MET A 1 0.28 -16.89 -48.63
CA MET A 1 -0.01 -17.66 -47.39
C MET A 1 0.68 -16.96 -46.24
N ALA A 2 -0.01 -16.84 -45.13
CA ALA A 2 0.19 -15.84 -44.09
C ALA A 2 1.51 -15.96 -43.30
N VAL A 3 2.17 -14.84 -43.08
CA VAL A 3 3.20 -14.66 -42.05
C VAL A 3 2.53 -13.85 -40.93
N ALA A 4 2.16 -14.53 -39.84
CA ALA A 4 1.70 -13.87 -38.62
C ALA A 4 2.63 -14.33 -37.48
N LEU A 5 3.66 -13.53 -37.22
CA LEU A 5 4.52 -13.67 -36.05
C LEU A 5 3.71 -13.33 -34.80
N LEU A 6 3.45 -14.33 -33.96
CA LEU A 6 2.90 -14.12 -32.62
C LEU A 6 4.00 -13.53 -31.72
N CYS A 7 4.00 -12.21 -31.57
CA CYS A 7 4.75 -11.56 -30.50
C CYS A 7 3.98 -11.71 -29.18
N LEU A 8 4.20 -12.83 -28.49
CA LEU A 8 3.74 -13.04 -27.12
C LEU A 8 4.66 -12.30 -26.14
N ALA A 9 4.54 -10.98 -26.06
CA ALA A 9 5.10 -10.23 -24.93
C ALA A 9 4.06 -10.22 -23.81
N ALA A 10 3.83 -11.37 -23.19
CA ALA A 10 3.17 -11.43 -21.90
C ALA A 10 4.13 -10.85 -20.87
N GLN A 11 4.10 -9.52 -20.72
CA GLN A 11 4.69 -8.84 -19.57
C GLN A 11 3.78 -9.10 -18.37
N THR A 12 3.68 -10.35 -17.93
CA THR A 12 3.15 -10.66 -16.61
C THR A 12 4.19 -10.20 -15.60
N LYS A 13 4.10 -8.93 -15.20
CA LYS A 13 4.61 -8.52 -13.90
C LYS A 13 3.79 -9.30 -12.88
N THR A 14 4.23 -10.52 -12.58
CA THR A 14 3.77 -11.27 -11.44
C THR A 14 4.08 -10.39 -10.23
N ALA A 15 3.07 -9.68 -9.75
CA ALA A 15 3.06 -9.10 -8.42
C ALA A 15 2.97 -10.24 -7.40
N MET A 16 3.98 -11.12 -7.39
CA MET A 16 4.22 -12.11 -6.36
C MET A 16 4.62 -11.35 -5.10
N GLY A 17 3.61 -10.84 -4.40
CA GLY A 17 3.76 -10.01 -3.20
C GLY A 17 2.57 -9.07 -2.94
N ALA A 18 1.73 -8.78 -3.95
CA ALA A 18 0.65 -7.82 -3.78
C ALA A 18 -0.63 -8.39 -3.14
N GLY A 19 -0.88 -9.70 -3.26
CA GLY A 19 -2.07 -10.34 -2.65
C GLY A 19 -2.07 -10.17 -1.14
N ASN A 20 -1.02 -10.67 -0.48
CA ASN A 20 -0.87 -10.58 0.98
C ASN A 20 -0.79 -9.14 1.46
N CYS A 21 -0.07 -8.26 0.74
CA CYS A 21 0.08 -6.86 1.14
C CYS A 21 -1.25 -6.09 1.11
N THR A 22 -2.14 -6.39 0.15
CA THR A 22 -3.44 -5.71 0.06
C THR A 22 -4.35 -6.12 1.22
N ASP A 23 -4.41 -7.42 1.52
CA ASP A 23 -5.19 -7.94 2.64
C ASP A 23 -4.65 -7.44 4.00
N ASP A 24 -3.33 -7.43 4.15
CA ASP A 24 -2.63 -6.90 5.32
C ASP A 24 -2.95 -5.42 5.57
N ILE A 25 -2.84 -4.57 4.54
CA ILE A 25 -3.17 -3.14 4.63
C ILE A 25 -4.67 -2.93 4.88
N THR A 26 -5.53 -3.78 4.32
CA THR A 26 -6.98 -3.71 4.57
C THR A 26 -7.30 -4.01 6.04
N SER A 27 -6.56 -4.93 6.68
CA SER A 27 -6.70 -5.22 8.11
C SER A 27 -6.42 -3.99 9.00
N LEU A 28 -5.53 -3.09 8.57
CA LEU A 28 -5.24 -1.82 9.25
C LEU A 28 -6.40 -0.82 9.20
N ALA A 29 -7.46 -1.06 8.45
CA ALA A 29 -8.66 -0.21 8.48
C ALA A 29 -9.25 -0.09 9.90
N ALA A 30 -9.06 -1.10 10.76
CA ALA A 30 -9.44 -1.03 12.17
C ALA A 30 -8.69 0.05 12.98
N CYS A 31 -7.54 0.50 12.49
CA CYS A 31 -6.75 1.57 13.07
C CYS A 31 -7.21 2.97 12.66
N ALA A 32 -8.13 3.10 11.71
CA ALA A 32 -8.58 4.38 11.16
C ALA A 32 -8.94 5.46 12.22
N PRO A 33 -9.72 5.18 13.29
CA PRO A 33 -10.04 6.22 14.27
C PRO A 33 -8.85 6.64 15.15
N PHE A 34 -7.77 5.84 15.18
CA PHE A 34 -6.60 6.06 16.03
C PHE A 34 -5.46 6.82 15.34
N VAL A 35 -5.54 7.00 14.01
CA VAL A 35 -4.51 7.71 13.22
C VAL A 35 -4.85 9.18 12.98
N LEU A 36 -5.92 9.69 13.59
CA LEU A 36 -6.32 11.09 13.50
C LEU A 36 -5.69 11.92 14.64
N PRO A 37 -5.49 13.23 14.43
CA PRO A 37 -5.06 14.14 15.48
C PRO A 37 -6.02 14.11 16.67
N GLY A 38 -5.48 14.01 17.89
CA GLY A 38 -6.28 13.95 19.12
C GLY A 38 -6.88 12.59 19.44
N ALA A 39 -6.50 11.53 18.70
CA ALA A 39 -6.93 10.19 19.02
C ALA A 39 -6.31 9.65 20.31
N SER A 40 -7.08 8.81 21.00
CA SER A 40 -6.64 8.03 22.17
C SER A 40 -5.71 6.88 21.75
N ALA A 41 -5.14 6.18 22.74
CA ALA A 41 -4.31 5.00 22.49
C ALA A 41 -5.04 3.94 21.62
N PRO A 42 -4.32 3.25 20.70
CA PRO A 42 -4.89 2.23 19.85
C PRO A 42 -5.43 1.05 20.65
N ASN A 43 -6.51 0.43 20.15
CA ASN A 43 -7.05 -0.80 20.75
C ASN A 43 -6.19 -2.03 20.41
N SER A 44 -6.42 -3.14 21.12
CA SER A 44 -5.68 -4.40 20.94
C SER A 44 -5.84 -5.00 19.54
N GLN A 45 -7.01 -4.80 18.91
CA GLN A 45 -7.27 -5.28 17.56
C GLN A 45 -6.38 -4.57 16.53
N CYS A 46 -6.29 -3.24 16.61
CA CYS A 46 -5.41 -2.44 15.75
C CYS A 46 -3.94 -2.84 15.95
N CYS A 47 -3.49 -3.01 17.19
CA CYS A 47 -2.12 -3.45 17.47
C CYS A 47 -1.82 -4.86 16.93
N SER A 48 -2.80 -5.78 17.00
CA SER A 48 -2.65 -7.14 16.47
C SER A 48 -2.61 -7.15 14.94
N ALA A 49 -3.45 -6.34 14.30
CA ALA A 49 -3.42 -6.15 12.85
C ALA A 49 -2.07 -5.57 12.39
N LEU A 50 -1.60 -4.50 13.04
CA LEU A 50 -0.28 -3.90 12.80
C LEU A 50 0.87 -4.90 12.94
N GLY A 51 0.82 -5.80 13.94
CA GLY A 51 1.83 -6.83 14.14
C GLY A 51 1.81 -7.94 13.09
N SER A 52 0.68 -8.13 12.40
CA SER A 52 0.52 -9.17 11.38
C SER A 52 0.99 -8.73 10.00
N VAL A 53 1.08 -7.42 9.76
CA VAL A 53 1.48 -6.86 8.47
C VAL A 53 2.98 -6.93 8.25
N GLU A 54 3.36 -7.33 7.03
CA GLU A 54 4.75 -7.31 6.61
C GLU A 54 5.31 -5.87 6.55
N ARG A 55 6.41 -5.62 7.26
CA ARG A 55 7.06 -4.29 7.31
C ARG A 55 7.41 -3.72 5.93
N SER A 56 7.87 -4.54 4.99
CA SER A 56 8.25 -4.10 3.63
C SER A 56 7.04 -3.64 2.81
N CYS A 57 5.91 -4.33 2.93
CA CYS A 57 4.63 -3.91 2.37
C CYS A 57 4.19 -2.55 2.95
N LEU A 58 4.26 -2.40 4.28
CA LEU A 58 3.86 -1.17 4.95
C LEU A 58 4.73 0.02 4.52
N CYS A 59 6.05 -0.14 4.51
CA CYS A 59 6.98 0.90 4.05
C CYS A 59 6.77 1.27 2.58
N SER A 60 6.58 0.27 1.70
CA SER A 60 6.32 0.52 0.28
C SER A 60 5.01 1.29 0.08
N THR A 61 3.97 0.92 0.81
CA THR A 61 2.67 1.59 0.77
C THR A 61 2.78 3.04 1.24
N LEU A 62 3.45 3.31 2.36
CA LEU A 62 3.68 4.68 2.83
C LEU A 62 4.46 5.52 1.81
N ASN A 63 5.50 4.95 1.20
CA ASN A 63 6.26 5.64 0.15
C ASN A 63 5.37 6.01 -1.05
N ILE A 64 4.52 5.07 -1.48
CA ILE A 64 3.54 5.32 -2.54
C ILE A 64 2.57 6.44 -2.12
N LEU A 65 2.03 6.40 -0.90
CA LEU A 65 1.10 7.42 -0.37
C LEU A 65 1.72 8.82 -0.32
N THR A 66 2.99 8.95 0.05
CA THR A 66 3.67 10.25 0.04
C THR A 66 3.93 10.80 -1.37
N SER A 67 4.02 9.90 -2.36
CA SER A 67 4.23 10.24 -3.77
C SER A 67 2.91 10.46 -4.54
N LEU A 68 1.79 9.90 -4.05
CA LEU A 68 0.46 10.03 -4.65
C LEU A 68 0.04 11.48 -4.92
N PRO A 69 0.20 12.43 -3.98
CA PRO A 69 -0.13 13.83 -4.21
C PRO A 69 0.55 14.38 -5.46
N SER A 70 1.84 14.10 -5.64
CA SER A 70 2.60 14.53 -6.82
C SER A 70 2.10 13.88 -8.11
N SER A 71 1.75 12.60 -8.07
CA SER A 71 1.10 11.91 -9.20
C SER A 71 -0.25 12.52 -9.57
N CYS A 72 -0.97 13.08 -8.60
CA CYS A 72 -2.23 13.79 -8.78
C CYS A 72 -2.06 15.29 -9.08
N SER A 73 -0.85 15.77 -9.37
CA SER A 73 -0.54 17.21 -9.57
C SER A 73 -0.86 18.11 -8.36
N LEU A 74 -0.88 17.53 -7.15
CA LEU A 74 -1.02 18.24 -5.89
C LEU A 74 0.35 18.55 -5.29
N SER A 75 0.38 19.52 -4.37
CA SER A 75 1.59 19.82 -3.61
C SER A 75 2.04 18.58 -2.83
N PRO A 76 3.35 18.25 -2.86
CA PRO A 76 3.87 17.08 -2.17
C PRO A 76 3.65 17.19 -0.66
N VAL A 77 3.28 16.07 -0.03
CA VAL A 77 3.14 16.01 1.43
C VAL A 77 4.54 16.02 2.03
N ARG A 78 4.79 17.01 2.90
CA ARG A 78 6.02 17.12 3.70
C ARG A 78 5.64 16.94 5.17
N CYS A 79 5.88 15.76 5.71
CA CYS A 79 5.70 15.53 7.14
C CYS A 79 6.93 16.08 7.88
N SER A 80 6.77 17.15 8.65
CA SER A 80 7.75 17.57 9.66
C SER A 80 7.62 16.67 10.89
N THR A 81 8.72 16.04 11.31
CA THR A 81 8.82 15.25 12.55
C THR A 81 8.51 16.08 13.78
#